data_AF-A0A651E3D8-F1
#
_entry.id   AF-A0A651E3D8-F1
#
_cell.length_a   1.000
_cell.length_b   1.000
_cell.length_c   1.000
_cell.angle_alpha   90.00
_cell.angle_beta   90.00
_cell.angle_gamma   90.00
#
_symmetry.space_group_name_H-M   'P 1'
#
loop_
_entity.id
_entity.type
_entity.pdbx_description
1 polymer ?
#
loop_
_entity_poly.entity_id
_entity_poly.type
_entity_poly.pdbx_seq_one_letter_code
_entity_poly.pdbx_strand_id
1 'polypeptide(L)' 'MVITLLLYAALGGAYLLVMPVAVFFYLQQRWYIASSIERVLMYFMVFFFFPGLLVLSPFLNLRPKKRQLS' A
#
# COMPACT_ATOMS: atom_id res chain seq x y z
N MET A 1 19.56 2.65 24.27
CA MET A 1 18.46 1.67 24.30
C MET A 1 17.10 2.29 23.93
N VAL A 2 16.64 3.35 24.62
CA VAL A 2 15.34 4.00 24.32
C VAL A 2 15.25 4.55 22.89
N ILE A 3 16.27 5.29 22.43
CA ILE A 3 16.30 5.85 21.06
C ILE A 3 16.21 4.73 20.00
N THR A 4 16.96 3.64 20.21
CA THR A 4 16.95 2.46 19.34
C THR A 4 15.56 1.83 19.27
N LEU A 5 14.86 1.72 20.40
CA LEU A 5 13.51 1.17 20.48
C LEU A 5 12.53 2.06 19.72
N LEU A 6 12.57 3.37 19.95
CA LEU A 6 11.72 4.33 19.22
C LEU A 6 11.99 4.30 17.71
N LEU A 7 13.25 4.17 17.31
CA LEU A 7 13.62 4.05 15.90
C LEU A 7 12.99 2.81 15.26
N TYR A 8 13.13 1.64 15.89
CA TYR A 8 12.54 0.41 15.36
C TYR A 8 11.01 0.44 15.38
N ALA A 9 10.40 1.03 16.41
CA ALA A 9 8.95 1.21 16.46
C ALA A 9 8.46 2.13 15.33
N ALA A 10 9.18 3.23 15.07
CA ALA A 10 8.86 4.15 13.97
C ALA A 10 9.04 3.49 12.60
N LEU A 11 10.16 2.79 12.39
CA LEU A 11 10.41 2.06 11.14
C LEU A 11 9.40 0.93 10.93
N GLY A 12 9.09 0.16 11.96
CA GLY A 12 8.10 -0.90 11.93
C GLY A 12 6.69 -0.37 11.65
N GLY A 13 6.29 0.72 12.33
CA GLY A 13 5.01 1.39 12.08
C GLY A 13 4.92 1.98 10.67
N ALA A 14 6.00 2.60 10.18
CA ALA A 14 6.06 3.09 8.82
C ALA A 14 5.93 1.96 7.80
N TYR A 15 6.63 0.84 8.02
CA TYR A 15 6.63 -0.32 7.12
C TYR A 15 5.30 -1.10 7.12
N LEU A 16 4.65 -1.26 8.28
CA LEU A 16 3.42 -2.05 8.42
C LEU A 16 2.13 -1.25 8.18
N LEU A 17 2.15 0.06 8.38
CA LEU A 17 0.93 0.90 8.30
C LEU A 17 1.04 2.01 7.26
N VAL A 18 2.06 2.86 7.35
CA VAL A 18 2.14 4.08 6.50
C VAL A 18 2.41 3.73 5.03
N MET A 19 3.47 2.94 4.78
CA MET A 19 3.86 2.56 3.42
C MET A 19 2.78 1.72 2.72
N PRO A 20 2.18 0.69 3.34
CA PRO A 20 1.14 -0.10 2.68
C PRO A 20 -0.10 0.71 2.32
N VAL A 21 -0.52 1.69 3.15
CA VAL A 21 -1.60 2.63 2.79
C VAL A 21 -1.22 3.41 1.53
N ALA A 22 0.00 3.95 1.47
CA ALA A 22 0.49 4.66 0.28
C ALA A 22 0.52 3.74 -0.96
N VAL A 23 0.95 2.48 -0.81
CA VAL A 23 0.93 1.49 -1.88
C VAL A 23 -0.50 1.22 -2.36
N PHE A 24 -1.47 1.01 -1.46
CA PHE A 24 -2.87 0.80 -1.86
C PHE A 24 -3.41 1.98 -2.70
N PHE A 25 -3.14 3.22 -2.29
CA PHE A 25 -3.53 4.40 -3.07
C PHE A 25 -2.83 4.45 -4.43
N TYR A 26 -1.51 4.20 -4.47
CA TYR A 26 -0.75 4.20 -5.70
C TYR A 26 -1.27 3.15 -6.70
N LEU A 27 -1.49 1.91 -6.22
CA LEU A 27 -2.07 0.83 -7.01
C LEU A 27 -3.46 1.21 -7.52
N GLN A 28 -4.35 1.69 -6.65
CA GLN A 28 -5.72 2.07 -7.02
C GLN A 28 -5.74 3.12 -8.14
N GLN A 29 -4.86 4.12 -8.09
CA GLN A 29 -4.87 5.20 -9.07
C GLN A 29 -4.30 4.77 -10.43
N ARG A 30 -3.32 3.87 -10.47
CA ARG A 30 -2.56 3.59 -11.70
C ARG A 30 -2.70 2.20 -12.27
N TRP A 31 -3.42 1.29 -11.61
CA TRP A 31 -3.54 -0.12 -12.00
C TRP A 31 -3.85 -0.34 -13.50
N TYR A 32 -4.80 0.43 -14.04
CA TYR A 32 -5.27 0.26 -15.42
C TYR A 32 -4.46 1.03 -16.47
N ILE A 33 -3.57 1.95 -16.05
CA ILE A 33 -2.83 2.86 -16.94
C ILE A 33 -1.31 2.68 -16.86
N ALA A 34 -0.82 1.81 -15.98
CA ALA A 34 0.61 1.63 -15.74
C ALA A 34 1.36 1.05 -16.96
N SER A 35 2.57 1.54 -17.20
CA SER A 35 3.49 0.99 -18.21
C SER A 35 4.05 -0.38 -17.79
N SER A 36 4.74 -1.08 -18.69
CA SER A 36 5.34 -2.40 -18.39
C SER A 36 6.36 -2.33 -17.25
N ILE A 37 7.27 -1.35 -17.28
CA ILE A 37 8.29 -1.14 -16.25
C ILE A 37 7.63 -0.72 -14.93
N GLU A 38 6.66 0.19 -14.99
CA GLU A 38 5.95 0.63 -13.80
C GLU A 38 5.24 -0.54 -13.10
N ARG A 39 4.62 -1.43 -13.88
CA ARG A 39 3.91 -2.60 -13.33
C ARG A 39 4.86 -3.59 -12.64
N VAL A 40 6.11 -3.71 -13.08
CA VAL A 40 7.13 -4.48 -12.35
C VAL A 40 7.41 -3.85 -10.99
N LEU A 41 7.58 -2.52 -10.94
CA LEU A 41 7.77 -1.80 -9.68
C LEU A 41 6.55 -1.96 -8.76
N MET A 42 5.33 -1.89 -9.31
CA MET A 42 4.09 -2.11 -8.54
C MET A 42 4.07 -3.49 -7.88
N TYR A 43 4.42 -4.55 -8.61
CA TYR A 43 4.51 -5.89 -8.03
C TYR A 43 5.61 -5.99 -6.98
N PHE A 44 6.79 -5.41 -7.24
CA PHE A 44 7.85 -5.35 -6.25
C PHE A 44 7.37 -4.69 -4.95
N MET A 45 6.67 -3.55 -5.03
CA MET A 45 6.12 -2.86 -3.86
C MET A 45 5.10 -3.72 -3.11
N VAL A 46 4.24 -4.46 -3.81
CA VAL A 46 3.30 -5.40 -3.17
C VAL A 46 4.03 -6.49 -2.39
N PHE A 47 5.06 -7.11 -2.97
CA PHE A 47 5.83 -8.15 -2.28
C PHE A 47 6.67 -7.60 -1.14
N PHE A 48 7.28 -6.43 -1.34
CA PHE A 48 8.12 -5.79 -0.33
C PHE A 48 7.31 -5.35 0.89
N PHE A 49 6.07 -4.89 0.72
CA PHE A 49 5.17 -4.46 1.81
C PHE A 49 4.04 -5.46 2.11
N PHE A 50 4.17 -6.72 1.64
CA PHE A 50 3.10 -7.72 1.71
C PHE A 50 2.52 -7.92 3.12
N PRO A 51 3.33 -8.02 4.21
CA PRO A 51 2.79 -8.20 5.54
C PRO A 51 1.86 -7.05 5.97
N GLY A 52 2.23 -5.80 5.67
CA GLY A 52 1.42 -4.64 6.01
C GLY A 52 0.16 -4.51 5.14
N LEU A 53 0.27 -4.86 3.85
CA LEU A 53 -0.90 -4.92 2.96
C LEU A 53 -1.92 -5.95 3.44
N LEU A 54 -1.45 -7.11 3.93
CA LEU A 54 -2.31 -8.14 4.49
C LEU A 54 -3.06 -7.66 5.74
N VAL A 55 -2.37 -6.97 6.66
CA VAL A 55 -2.97 -6.40 7.88
C VAL A 55 -4.08 -5.41 7.56
N LEU A 56 -3.89 -4.58 6.53
CA LEU A 56 -4.86 -3.54 6.17
C LEU A 56 -5.96 -4.01 5.22
N SER A 57 -5.78 -5.16 4.57
CA SER A 57 -6.71 -5.70 3.57
C SER A 57 -8.18 -5.82 4.02
N PRO A 58 -8.51 -6.18 5.28
CA PRO A 58 -9.90 -6.29 5.70
C PRO A 58 -10.63 -4.95 5.82
N PHE A 59 -9.89 -3.85 5.94
CA PHE A 59 -10.44 -2.51 6.21
C PHE A 59 -10.65 -1.67 4.94
N LEU A 60 -10.01 -2.05 3.83
CA LEU A 60 -10.01 -1.27 2.60
C LEU A 60 -10.98 -1.88 1.57
N ASN A 61 -11.98 -1.11 1.17
CA ASN A 61 -12.90 -1.48 0.09
C ASN A 61 -12.64 -0.63 -1.16
N LEU A 62 -11.85 -1.17 -2.08
CA LEU A 62 -11.46 -0.50 -3.34
C LEU A 62 -12.43 -0.76 -4.49
N ARG A 63 -13.69 -1.10 -4.19
CA ARG A 63 -14.70 -1.35 -5.22
C ARG A 63 -14.96 -0.07 -6.03
N PRO A 64 -15.10 -0.15 -7.37
CA PRO A 64 -15.53 0.97 -8.18
C PRO A 64 -16.84 1.58 -7.65
N LYS A 65 -16.90 2.91 -7.57
CA LYS A 65 -18.12 3.62 -7.18
C LYS A 65 -19.19 3.41 -8.23
N LYS A 66 -20.46 3.35 -7.81
CA LYS A 66 -21.59 3.23 -8.72
C LYS A 66 -21.59 4.41 -9.69
N ARG A 67 -21.74 4.12 -10.98
CA ARG A 67 -21.93 5.16 -12.01
C ARG A 67 -23.30 5.80 -11.81
N GLN A 68 -23.36 7.12 -11.76
CA GLN A 68 -24.63 7.84 -11.85
C GLN A 68 -25.12 7.78 -13.29
N LEU A 69 -26.35 7.31 -13.48
CA LEU A 69 -27.06 7.35 -14.75
C LEU A 69 -28.02 8.53 -14.64
N SER A 70 -27.67 9.63 -15.32
CA SER A 70 -28.54 10.80 -15.47
C SER A 70 -29.56 10.55 -16.56
#